data_AF-A0A2E4JEX6-F1
#
_entry.id   AF-A0A2E4JEX6-F1
#
_cell.length_a   1.000
_cell.length_b   1.000
_cell.length_c   1.000
_cell.angle_alpha   90.00
_cell.angle_beta   90.00
_cell.angle_gamma   90.00
#
_symmetry.space_group_name_H-M   'P 1'
#
loop_
_entity.id
_entity.type
_entity.pdbx_description
1 polymer ?
#
loop_
_entity_poly.entity_id
_entity_poly.type
_entity_poly.pdbx_seq_one_letter_code
_entity_poly.pdbx_strand_id
1 'polypeptide(L)'
;MSDRHARLIALAVIALATWNTAACATVELTPEEIRSIGIADLRARAGQGDLTAQVALGDLYAEGDGVPQDETEALRWYRRAAEQGDAAAAAWLHRIAEQGNAEAQ
;
A
#
# COMPACT_ATOMS: atom_id res chain seq x y z
N MET A 1 31.67 2.51 -45.57
CA MET A 1 31.43 1.05 -45.40
C MET A 1 31.69 0.67 -43.94
N SER A 2 30.88 1.09 -42.99
CA SER A 2 29.49 0.65 -42.84
C SER A 2 28.57 1.83 -42.52
N ASP A 3 28.15 2.56 -43.55
CA ASP A 3 27.19 3.68 -43.48
C ASP A 3 25.81 3.29 -42.91
N ARG A 4 25.57 1.98 -42.78
CA ARG A 4 24.44 1.41 -42.03
C ARG A 4 24.52 1.70 -40.52
N HIS A 5 25.71 1.77 -39.92
CA HIS A 5 25.86 2.02 -38.47
C HIS A 5 25.60 3.49 -38.12
N ALA A 6 26.08 4.44 -38.93
CA ALA A 6 25.82 5.86 -38.71
C ALA A 6 24.33 6.23 -38.84
N ARG A 7 23.62 5.59 -39.78
CA ARG A 7 22.16 5.74 -39.95
C ARG A 7 21.38 5.12 -38.78
N LEU A 8 21.85 4.01 -38.22
CA LEU A 8 21.24 3.40 -37.02
C LEU A 8 21.43 4.27 -35.76
N ILE A 9 22.58 4.94 -35.60
CA ILE A 9 22.82 5.87 -34.49
C ILE A 9 21.94 7.12 -34.63
N ALA A 10 21.83 7.70 -35.83
CA ALA A 10 20.95 8.85 -36.07
C ALA A 10 19.46 8.51 -35.85
N LEU A 11 19.01 7.32 -36.27
CA LEU A 11 17.66 6.84 -35.99
C LEU A 11 17.43 6.52 -34.51
N ALA A 12 18.44 6.01 -33.80
CA ALA A 12 18.36 5.77 -32.36
C ALA A 12 18.28 7.09 -31.56
N VAL A 13 19.00 8.14 -31.98
CA VAL A 13 18.93 9.47 -31.34
C VAL A 13 17.59 10.17 -31.64
N ILE A 14 17.04 10.01 -32.85
CA ILE A 14 15.69 10.49 -33.18
C ILE A 14 14.62 9.67 -32.42
N ALA A 15 14.83 8.36 -32.23
CA ALA A 15 13.96 7.54 -31.39
C ALA A 15 14.02 8.01 -29.93
N LEU A 16 15.19 8.34 -29.37
CA LEU A 16 15.30 8.93 -28.03
C LEU A 16 14.64 10.32 -27.94
N ALA A 17 14.64 11.11 -29.01
CA ALA A 17 13.98 12.43 -29.04
C ALA A 17 12.46 12.37 -29.32
N THR A 18 11.97 11.33 -30.00
CA THR A 18 10.53 11.06 -30.23
C THR A 18 9.91 10.11 -29.21
N TRP A 19 10.72 9.44 -28.38
CA TRP A 19 10.32 8.77 -27.13
C TRP A 19 9.76 9.74 -26.10
N ASN A 20 9.67 11.03 -26.42
CA ASN A 20 8.85 11.98 -25.68
C ASN A 20 7.35 11.95 -26.07
N THR A 21 6.89 11.05 -26.95
CA THR A 21 5.45 10.94 -27.29
C THR A 21 4.87 9.52 -27.26
N ALA A 22 5.63 8.54 -26.77
CA ALA A 22 5.13 7.20 -26.48
C ALA A 22 5.71 6.64 -25.16
N ALA A 23 5.91 7.54 -24.17
CA ALA A 23 6.14 7.14 -22.79
C ALA A 23 4.83 6.53 -22.23
N CYS A 24 4.61 5.25 -22.52
CA CYS A 24 3.66 4.42 -21.81
C CYS A 24 4.12 4.34 -20.35
N ALA A 25 3.66 5.28 -19.53
CA ALA A 25 3.65 5.27 -18.07
C ALA A 25 4.91 4.71 -17.38
N THR A 26 6.05 5.38 -17.51
CA THR A 26 7.04 5.34 -16.42
C THR A 26 6.53 6.25 -15.32
N VAL A 27 5.72 5.67 -14.42
CA VAL A 27 5.45 6.32 -13.14
C VAL A 27 6.76 6.23 -12.36
N GLU A 28 7.55 7.30 -12.38
CA GLU A 28 8.60 7.50 -11.38
C GLU A 28 7.89 7.75 -10.05
N LEU A 29 7.53 6.65 -9.39
CA LEU A 29 6.93 6.68 -8.06
C LEU A 29 7.98 7.25 -7.12
N THR A 30 7.69 8.41 -6.55
CA THR A 30 8.50 9.01 -5.49
C THR A 30 8.64 8.03 -4.32
N PRO A 31 9.72 8.09 -3.51
CA PRO A 31 9.84 7.24 -2.32
C PRO A 31 8.66 7.39 -1.34
N GLU A 32 7.92 8.51 -1.39
CA GLU A 32 6.66 8.69 -0.66
C GLU A 32 5.49 8.00 -1.33
N GLU A 33 5.39 8.01 -2.66
CA GLU A 33 4.37 7.23 -3.37
C GLU A 33 4.60 5.72 -3.21
N ILE A 34 5.84 5.22 -3.21
CA ILE A 34 6.16 3.81 -2.86
C ILE A 34 5.73 3.51 -1.41
N ARG A 35 5.90 4.47 -0.49
CA ARG A 35 5.42 4.36 0.89
C ARG A 35 3.88 4.35 0.95
N SER A 36 3.21 5.15 0.12
CA SER A 36 1.74 5.20 0.00
C SER A 36 1.14 4.01 -0.76
N ILE A 37 1.92 3.39 -1.66
CA ILE A 37 1.55 2.17 -2.39
C ILE A 37 1.33 1.04 -1.40
N GLY A 38 2.08 0.99 -0.30
CA GLY A 38 1.87 -0.01 0.76
C GLY A 38 0.45 0.01 1.30
N ILE A 39 -0.05 1.18 1.70
CA ILE A 39 -1.37 1.31 2.34
C ILE A 39 -2.51 1.14 1.31
N ALA A 40 -2.32 1.64 0.09
CA ALA A 40 -3.28 1.45 -1.00
C ALA A 40 -3.38 -0.02 -1.45
N ASP A 41 -2.25 -0.71 -1.58
CA ASP A 41 -2.18 -2.14 -1.87
C ASP A 41 -2.80 -2.97 -0.73
N LEU A 42 -2.48 -2.63 0.51
CA LEU A 42 -3.08 -3.26 1.69
C LEU A 42 -4.60 -3.10 1.70
N ARG A 43 -5.15 -1.92 1.38
CA ARG A 43 -6.61 -1.73 1.23
C ARG A 43 -7.21 -2.57 0.13
N ALA A 44 -6.55 -2.67 -1.02
CA ALA A 44 -7.01 -3.51 -2.11
C ALA A 44 -7.04 -5.00 -1.72
N ARG A 45 -5.95 -5.49 -1.12
CA ARG A 45 -5.82 -6.88 -0.64
C ARG A 45 -6.77 -7.20 0.50
N ALA A 46 -6.92 -6.28 1.46
CA ALA A 46 -7.88 -6.42 2.56
C ALA A 46 -9.32 -6.48 2.04
N GLY A 47 -9.65 -5.72 0.98
CA GLY A 47 -10.92 -5.80 0.27
C GLY A 47 -11.17 -7.15 -0.40
N GLN A 48 -10.10 -7.83 -0.85
CA GLN A 48 -10.14 -9.18 -1.43
C GLN A 48 -10.20 -10.30 -0.39
N GLY A 49 -10.13 -9.99 0.90
CA GLY A 49 -10.15 -11.00 1.98
C GLY A 49 -8.77 -11.49 2.40
N ASP A 50 -7.69 -10.76 2.08
CA ASP A 50 -6.37 -11.07 2.62
C ASP A 50 -6.33 -10.72 4.12
N LEU A 51 -6.30 -11.76 4.96
CA LEU A 51 -6.20 -11.65 6.42
C LEU A 51 -5.00 -10.81 6.87
N THR A 52 -3.84 -11.02 6.24
CA THR A 52 -2.60 -10.30 6.60
C THR A 52 -2.76 -8.82 6.34
N ALA A 53 -3.41 -8.46 5.23
CA ALA A 53 -3.64 -7.07 4.88
C ALA A 53 -4.67 -6.39 5.78
N GLN A 54 -5.70 -7.12 6.22
CA GLN A 54 -6.68 -6.61 7.18
C GLN A 54 -6.05 -6.35 8.55
N VAL A 55 -5.23 -7.28 9.05
CA VAL A 55 -4.50 -7.10 10.30
C VAL A 55 -3.53 -5.92 10.20
N ALA A 56 -2.74 -5.85 9.12
CA ALA A 56 -1.79 -4.76 8.91
C ALA A 56 -2.48 -3.39 8.81
N LEU A 57 -3.64 -3.28 8.15
CA LEU A 57 -4.41 -2.01 8.18
C LEU A 57 -4.89 -1.68 9.58
N GLY A 58 -5.35 -2.68 10.33
CA GLY A 58 -5.69 -2.53 11.74
C GLY A 58 -4.53 -1.93 12.55
N ASP A 59 -3.33 -2.50 12.40
CA ASP A 59 -2.11 -2.03 13.08
C ASP A 59 -1.78 -0.58 12.66
N LEU A 60 -1.79 -0.28 11.36
CA LEU A 60 -1.46 1.07 10.84
C LEU A 60 -2.43 2.13 11.38
N TYR A 61 -3.72 1.83 11.46
CA TYR A 61 -4.71 2.76 12.01
C TYR A 61 -4.67 2.86 13.54
N ALA A 62 -4.27 1.80 14.24
CA ALA A 62 -4.12 1.80 15.69
C ALA A 62 -2.88 2.59 16.13
N GLU A 63 -1.76 2.45 15.40
CA GLU A 63 -0.50 3.11 15.71
C GLU A 63 -0.35 4.49 15.06
N GLY A 64 -1.13 4.77 14.01
CA GLY A 64 -1.02 5.99 13.23
C GLY A 64 0.24 6.05 12.37
N ASP A 65 0.78 4.90 11.95
CA ASP A 65 1.97 4.84 11.09
C ASP A 65 1.57 5.04 9.62
N GLY A 66 1.90 6.20 9.05
CA GLY A 66 1.56 6.55 7.67
C GLY A 66 0.09 6.88 7.41
N VAL A 67 -0.81 6.67 8.37
CA VAL A 67 -2.20 7.16 8.38
C VAL A 67 -2.51 7.89 9.68
N PRO A 68 -3.49 8.80 9.70
CA PRO A 68 -3.99 9.33 10.96
C PRO A 68 -4.49 8.19 11.85
N GLN A 69 -4.11 8.21 13.13
CA GLN A 69 -4.61 7.25 14.11
C GLN A 69 -6.14 7.33 14.17
N ASP A 70 -6.78 6.19 13.94
CA ASP A 70 -8.24 6.04 13.96
C ASP A 70 -8.57 4.65 14.49
N GLU A 71 -8.81 4.57 15.80
CA GLU A 71 -9.17 3.32 16.46
C GLU A 71 -10.49 2.74 15.92
N THR A 72 -11.41 3.57 15.43
CA THR A 72 -12.69 3.09 14.86
C THR A 72 -12.45 2.37 13.55
N GLU A 73 -11.54 2.89 12.72
CA GLU A 73 -11.13 2.25 11.48
C GLU A 73 -10.32 0.97 11.75
N ALA A 74 -9.39 1.02 12.71
CA ALA A 74 -8.65 -0.17 13.16
C ALA A 74 -9.61 -1.29 13.61
N LEU A 75 -10.58 -0.96 14.46
CA LEU A 75 -11.66 -1.84 14.93
C LEU A 75 -12.41 -2.51 13.77
N ARG A 76 -12.74 -1.77 12.71
CA ARG A 76 -13.41 -2.33 11.53
C ARG A 76 -12.56 -3.39 10.84
N TRP A 77 -11.27 -3.13 10.64
CA TRP A 77 -10.37 -4.07 9.96
C TRP A 77 -10.08 -5.31 10.80
N TYR A 78 -9.78 -5.15 12.09
CA TYR A 78 -9.58 -6.29 12.99
C TYR A 78 -10.85 -7.13 13.16
N ARG A 79 -12.04 -6.50 13.24
CA ARG A 79 -13.29 -7.27 13.30
C ARG A 79 -13.46 -8.17 12.09
N ARG A 80 -13.14 -7.67 10.90
CA ARG A 80 -13.21 -8.45 9.66
C ARG A 80 -12.20 -9.59 9.63
N ALA A 81 -11.00 -9.38 10.15
CA ALA A 81 -9.98 -10.42 10.28
C ALA A 81 -10.39 -11.48 11.33
N ALA A 82 -10.92 -11.06 12.47
CA ALA A 82 -11.41 -11.95 13.52
C ALA A 82 -12.63 -12.78 13.06
N GLU A 83 -13.53 -12.21 12.24
CA GLU A 83 -14.65 -12.93 11.61
C GLU A 83 -14.18 -14.04 10.67
N GLN A 84 -12.98 -13.90 10.10
CA GLN A 84 -12.32 -14.94 9.29
C GLN A 84 -11.49 -15.93 10.12
N GLY A 85 -11.48 -15.77 11.45
CA GLY A 85 -10.77 -16.66 12.38
C GLY A 85 -9.35 -16.24 12.70
N ASP A 86 -8.94 -15.00 12.41
CA ASP A 86 -7.61 -14.52 12.78
C ASP A 86 -7.48 -14.30 14.29
N ALA A 87 -6.54 -15.03 14.90
CA ALA A 87 -6.33 -15.01 16.33
C ALA A 87 -5.64 -13.72 16.82
N ALA A 88 -4.81 -13.09 15.98
CA ALA A 88 -4.13 -11.85 16.34
C ALA A 88 -5.13 -10.69 16.41
N ALA A 89 -6.04 -10.62 15.44
CA ALA A 89 -7.13 -9.67 15.43
C ALA A 89 -8.09 -9.86 16.61
N ALA A 90 -8.47 -11.10 16.93
CA ALA A 90 -9.29 -11.39 18.09
C ALA A 90 -8.60 -10.99 19.41
N ALA A 91 -7.30 -11.26 19.54
CA ALA A 91 -6.51 -10.86 20.70
C ALA A 91 -6.39 -9.34 20.83
N TRP A 92 -6.21 -8.63 19.72
CA TRP A 92 -6.19 -7.17 19.71
C TRP A 92 -7.54 -6.60 20.16
N LEU A 93 -8.66 -7.09 19.61
CA LEU A 93 -10.02 -6.69 19.99
C LEU A 93 -10.31 -6.92 21.48
N HIS A 94 -9.82 -8.03 22.03
CA HIS A 94 -9.95 -8.30 23.46
C HIS A 94 -9.20 -7.26 24.29
N ARG A 95 -7.95 -6.97 23.93
CA ARG A 95 -7.11 -6.01 24.65
C ARG A 95 -7.71 -4.61 24.66
N ILE A 96 -8.20 -4.12 23.52
CA ILE A 96 -8.77 -2.77 23.45
C ILE A 96 -10.11 -2.66 24.20
N ALA A 97 -10.89 -3.74 24.25
CA ALA A 97 -12.12 -3.80 25.05
C ALA A 97 -11.81 -3.77 26.55
N GLU A 98 -10.68 -4.36 26.96
CA GLU A 98 -10.19 -4.30 28.34
C GLU A 98 -9.62 -2.91 28.68
N GLN A 99 -8.85 -2.30 27.77
CA GLN A 99 -8.25 -0.97 27.99
C GLN A 99 -9.27 0.16 28.04
N GLY A 100 -10.31 0.12 27.19
CA GLY A 100 -11.37 1.13 27.20
C GLY A 100 -12.16 1.20 28.53
N ASN A 101 -12.07 0.15 29.36
CA ASN A 101 -12.68 0.13 30.69
C ASN A 101 -11.74 0.70 31.78
N ALA A 102 -10.43 0.77 31.50
CA ALA A 102 -9.41 1.26 32.42
C ALA A 102 -9.18 2.77 32.31
N GLU A 103 -9.39 3.36 31.12
CA GLU A 103 -9.28 4.82 30.92
C GLU A 103 -10.53 5.60 31.38
N ALA A 104 -11.60 4.89 31.71
CA ALA A 104 -12.86 5.45 32.19
C ALA A 104 -13.00 5.49 33.73
N GLN A 105 -11.93 5.22 34.50
CA GLN A 105 -11.88 5.23 35.96
C GLN A 105 -10.89 6.27 36.49
#